data_AF-A0A6H1N6J2-F1
#
_entry.id   AF-A0A6H1N6J2-F1
#
_cell.length_a   1.000
_cell.length_b   1.000
_cell.length_c   1.000
_cell.angle_alpha   90.00
_cell.angle_beta   90.00
_cell.angle_gamma   90.00
#
_symmetry.space_group_name_H-M   'P 1'
#
loop_
_entity.id
_entity.type
_entity.pdbx_description
1 polymer ?
#
loop_
_entity_poly.entity_id
_entity_poly.type
_entity_poly.pdbx_seq_one_letter_code
_entity_poly.pdbx_strand_id
1 'polypeptide(L)' 'MTTSYDPLHGPDEEPPFPASLDGELKLTRQLLNEVATANIHDHPDMLKAAVALNCRVRGLLAALDAERGEGQ' A
#
# COMPACT_ATOMS: atom_id res chain seq x y z
N MET A 1 -0.53 -21.01 -21.42
CA MET A 1 -1.19 -21.33 -20.14
C MET A 1 -1.29 -20.03 -19.36
N THR A 2 -2.50 -19.50 -19.17
CA THR A 2 -2.72 -18.30 -18.36
C THR A 2 -2.84 -18.76 -16.92
N THR A 3 -1.83 -18.48 -16.11
CA THR A 3 -1.89 -18.79 -14.67
C THR A 3 -2.99 -17.91 -14.07
N SER A 4 -4.10 -18.51 -13.63
CA SER A 4 -5.12 -17.82 -12.86
C SER A 4 -4.47 -17.38 -11.55
N TYR A 5 -4.40 -16.07 -11.32
CA TYR A 5 -3.85 -15.49 -10.09
C TYR A 5 -4.96 -14.68 -9.43
N ASP A 6 -5.20 -14.93 -8.13
CA ASP A 6 -6.04 -14.05 -7.34
C ASP A 6 -5.26 -12.76 -7.08
N PRO A 7 -5.75 -11.61 -7.56
CA PRO A 7 -5.07 -10.36 -7.31
C PRO A 7 -5.02 -10.11 -5.80
N LEU A 8 -3.88 -9.59 -5.33
CA LEU A 8 -3.69 -9.24 -3.93
C LEU A 8 -4.76 -8.26 -3.43
N HIS A 9 -5.34 -7.48 -4.35
CA HIS A 9 -6.52 -6.67 -4.10
C HIS A 9 -7.44 -6.63 -5.31
N GLY A 10 -8.74 -6.73 -5.07
CA GLY A 10 -9.77 -6.57 -6.10
C GLY A 10 -9.94 -5.12 -6.57
N PRO A 11 -10.48 -4.89 -7.77
CA PRO A 11 -10.86 -3.54 -8.23
C PRO A 11 -11.97 -2.90 -7.37
N ASP A 12 -12.80 -3.74 -6.74
CA ASP A 12 -13.95 -3.34 -5.91
C ASP A 12 -13.69 -3.56 -4.41
N GLU A 13 -12.44 -3.85 -4.01
CA GLU A 13 -12.13 -4.07 -2.60
C GLU A 13 -12.10 -2.72 -1.86
N GLU A 14 -12.97 -2.59 -0.86
CA GLU A 14 -13.07 -1.38 -0.04
C GLU A 14 -11.72 -1.10 0.63
N PRO A 15 -11.16 0.12 0.49
CA PRO A 15 -9.87 0.41 1.09
C PRO A 15 -9.96 0.21 2.61
N PRO A 16 -8.90 -0.33 3.24
CA PRO A 16 -8.87 -0.49 4.69
C PRO A 16 -9.13 0.88 5.33
N PHE A 17 -10.03 0.93 6.31
CA PHE A 17 -10.42 2.15 7.05
C PHE A 17 -9.22 3.08 7.21
N PRO A 18 -9.15 4.18 6.44
CA PRO A 18 -7.95 4.98 6.41
C PRO A 18 -7.72 5.57 7.79
N ALA A 19 -6.48 5.48 8.29
CA ALA A 19 -6.07 6.35 9.37
C ALA A 19 -6.24 7.82 8.92
N SER A 20 -6.15 8.78 9.83
CA SER A 20 -6.07 10.19 9.42
C SER A 20 -4.94 10.37 8.40
N LEU A 21 -5.08 11.33 7.47
CA LEU A 21 -4.06 11.56 6.45
C LEU A 21 -2.66 11.76 7.04
N ASP A 22 -2.55 12.48 8.15
CA ASP A 22 -1.29 12.64 8.88
C ASP A 22 -0.69 11.30 9.36
N GLY A 23 -1.56 10.38 9.81
CA GLY A 23 -1.19 9.02 10.19
C GLY A 23 -0.64 8.24 9.00
N GLU A 24 -1.35 8.26 7.87
CA GLU A 24 -0.89 7.57 6.65
C GLU A 24 0.39 8.18 6.07
N LEU A 25 0.56 9.50 6.13
CA LEU A 25 1.81 10.16 5.74
C LEU A 25 2.99 9.73 6.63
N LYS A 26 2.77 9.63 7.94
CA LYS A 26 3.79 9.15 8.88
C LYS A 26 4.18 7.70 8.59
N LEU A 27 3.20 6.82 8.45
CA LEU A 27 3.41 5.40 8.16
C LEU A 27 4.09 5.19 6.79
N THR A 28 3.70 5.99 5.79
CA THR A 28 4.33 5.95 4.46
C THR A 28 5.78 6.34 4.51
N ARG A 29 6.12 7.44 5.19
CA ARG A 29 7.52 7.87 5.36
C ARG A 29 8.35 6.82 6.12
N GLN A 30 7.78 6.22 7.17
CA GLN A 30 8.45 5.15 7.90
C GLN A 30 8.72 3.95 6.99
N LEU A 31 7.71 3.48 6.25
CA LEU A 31 7.88 2.36 5.33
C LEU A 31 8.92 2.65 4.25
N LEU A 32 8.93 3.85 3.67
CA LEU A 32 9.94 4.25 2.68
C LEU A 32 11.36 4.13 3.23
N ASN A 33 11.58 4.50 4.49
CA ASN A 33 12.89 4.32 5.14
C ASN A 33 13.23 2.84 5.36
N GLU A 34 12.25 2.02 5.74
CA GLU A 34 12.44 0.58 5.93
C GLU A 34 12.83 -0.09 4.61
N VAL A 35 12.04 0.10 3.55
CA VAL A 35 12.27 -0.55 2.24
C VAL A 35 13.48 0.01 1.50
N ALA A 36 13.93 1.24 1.79
CA ALA A 36 15.18 1.77 1.22
C ALA A 36 16.41 0.94 1.60
N THR A 37 16.33 0.16 2.68
CA THR A 37 17.40 -0.73 3.14
C THR A 37 17.15 -2.20 2.80
N ALA A 38 16.02 -2.52 2.15
CA ALA A 38 15.67 -3.89 1.81
C ALA A 38 16.59 -4.45 0.70
N ASN A 39 16.94 -5.73 0.82
CA ASN A 39 17.71 -6.41 -0.21
C ASN A 39 16.79 -6.82 -1.38
N ILE A 40 16.62 -5.94 -2.36
CA ILE A 40 15.78 -6.21 -3.54
C ILE A 40 16.30 -7.35 -4.44
N HIS A 41 17.52 -7.83 -4.22
CA HIS A 41 18.06 -9.00 -4.92
C HIS A 41 17.69 -10.32 -4.23
N ASP A 42 17.27 -10.27 -2.97
CA ASP A 42 16.66 -11.40 -2.29
C ASP A 42 15.17 -11.47 -2.65
N HIS A 43 14.72 -12.61 -3.17
CA HIS A 43 13.39 -12.74 -3.72
C HIS A 43 12.28 -12.58 -2.66
N PRO A 44 12.35 -13.22 -1.47
CA PRO A 44 11.45 -12.93 -0.36
C PRO A 44 11.42 -11.45 0.05
N ASP A 45 12.57 -10.81 0.20
CA ASP A 45 12.62 -9.40 0.63
C ASP A 45 12.08 -8.44 -0.43
N MET A 46 12.34 -8.71 -1.72
CA MET A 46 11.74 -7.99 -2.83
C MET A 46 10.21 -8.09 -2.80
N LEU A 47 9.65 -9.29 -2.61
CA LEU A 47 8.20 -9.49 -2.54
C LEU A 47 7.58 -8.77 -1.34
N LYS A 48 8.21 -8.84 -0.16
CA LYS A 48 7.75 -8.11 1.02
C LYS A 48 7.76 -6.60 0.80
N ALA A 49 8.84 -6.06 0.23
CA ALA A 49 8.94 -4.64 -0.07
C ALA A 49 7.86 -4.19 -1.07
N ALA A 50 7.65 -4.96 -2.13
CA ALA A 50 6.63 -4.67 -3.14
C ALA A 50 5.21 -4.70 -2.57
N VAL A 51 4.87 -5.74 -1.79
CA VAL A 51 3.56 -5.87 -1.13
C VAL A 51 3.34 -4.73 -0.15
N ALA A 52 4.30 -4.45 0.72
CA ALA A 52 4.19 -3.39 1.71
C ALA A 52 3.99 -2.01 1.06
N LEU A 53 4.76 -1.71 0.01
CA LEU A 53 4.61 -0.48 -0.77
C LEU A 53 3.21 -0.37 -1.40
N ASN A 54 2.73 -1.43 -2.05
CA ASN A 54 1.40 -1.43 -2.66
C ASN A 54 0.30 -1.18 -1.62
N CYS A 55 0.31 -1.88 -0.48
CA CYS A 55 -0.68 -1.67 0.57
C CYS A 55 -0.64 -0.22 1.10
N ARG A 56 0.56 0.32 1.31
CA ARG A 56 0.72 1.67 1.88
C ARG A 56 0.28 2.77 0.92
N VAL A 57 0.60 2.66 -0.37
CA VAL A 57 0.14 3.63 -1.38
C VAL A 57 -1.39 3.65 -1.46
N ARG A 58 -2.04 2.48 -1.41
CA ARG A 58 -3.50 2.37 -1.39
C ARG A 58 -4.12 3.02 -0.14
N GLY A 59 -3.53 2.77 1.03
CA GLY A 59 -3.96 3.43 2.27
C GLY A 59 -3.82 4.96 2.22
N LEU A 60 -2.72 5.46 1.65
CA LEU A 60 -2.51 6.89 1.48
C LEU A 60 -3.51 7.52 0.51
N LEU A 61 -3.81 6.86 -0.62
CA LEU A 61 -4.84 7.32 -1.57
C LEU A 61 -6.21 7.36 -0.91
N ALA A 62 -6.60 6.31 -0.19
CA ALA A 62 -7.88 6.29 0.52
C ALA A 62 -7.99 7.40 1.58
N ALA A 63 -6.91 7.69 2.30
CA ALA A 63 -6.90 8.80 3.26
C ALA A 63 -6.97 10.18 2.57
N LEU A 64 -6.37 10.33 1.39
CA LEU A 64 -6.44 11.54 0.58
C LEU A 64 -7.86 11.76 0.04
N ASP A 65 -8.49 10.72 -0.49
CA ASP A 65 -9.86 10.77 -1.02
C ASP A 65 -10.85 11.10 0.12
N ALA A 66 -10.65 10.50 1.30
CA ALA A 66 -11.44 10.79 2.50
C ALA A 66 -11.27 12.23 3.00
N GLU A 67 -10.06 12.79 2.99
CA GLU A 67 -9.80 14.19 3.38
C GLU A 67 -10.48 15.17 2.41
N ARG A 68 -10.46 14.86 1.10
CA ARG A 68 -11.07 15.69 0.06
C ARG A 68 -12.60 15.64 0.03
N GLY A 69 -13.20 14.71 0.77
CA GLY A 69 -14.64 14.45 0.71
C GLY A 69 -15.06 13.73 -0.58
N GLU A 70 -14.13 13.07 -1.28
CA GLU A 70 -14.40 12.30 -2.52
C GLU A 70 -15.02 10.91 -2.24
N GLY A 71 -15.58 10.71 -1.03
CA GLY A 71 -16.24 9.48 -0.59
C GLY A 71 -17.71 9.67 -0.18
N GLN A 72 -18.39 10.72 -0.65
CA GLN A 72 -19.82 10.97 -0.39
C GLN A 72 -20.63 11.18 -1.68
#